data_AF-A0A2X4T8B1-F1
#
_entry.id   AF-A0A2X4T8B1-F1
#
_cell.length_a   1.000
_cell.length_b   1.000
_cell.length_c   1.000
_cell.angle_alpha   90.00
_cell.angle_beta   90.00
_cell.angle_gamma   90.00
#
_symmetry.space_group_name_H-M   'P 1'
#
loop_
_entity.id
_entity.type
_entity.pdbx_description
1 polymer ?
#
loop_
_entity_poly.entity_id
_entity_poly.type
_entity_poly.pdbx_seq_one_letter_code
_entity_poly.pdbx_strand_id
1 'polypeptide(L)'
;MCNCINEVGAQIEARLKEKVPEGAEVSESTFETGWDNQVLSLSEGKLFVMLKYKLAYRAKKKNGEMAKNLNRLETNVKMSFCPFCGESQG
;
A
#
# COMPACT_ATOMS: atom_id res chain seq x y z
N MET A 1 9.56 16.62 7.91
CA MET A 1 9.02 15.24 8.06
C MET A 1 7.78 15.27 8.95
N CYS A 2 6.58 15.12 8.36
CA CYS A 2 5.29 15.14 9.07
C CYS A 2 4.86 13.74 9.54
N ASN A 3 3.79 13.67 10.35
CA ASN A 3 3.20 12.41 10.84
C ASN A 3 1.86 12.03 10.18
N CYS A 4 1.49 12.67 9.08
CA CYS A 4 0.14 12.56 8.50
C CYS A 4 -0.28 11.12 8.12
N ILE A 5 0.66 10.27 7.66
CA ILE A 5 0.35 8.87 7.32
C ILE A 5 -0.20 8.11 8.54
N ASN A 6 0.38 8.33 9.72
CA ASN A 6 -0.05 7.68 10.95
C ASN A 6 -1.35 8.30 11.46
N GLU A 7 -1.47 9.62 11.44
CA GLU A 7 -2.66 10.34 11.91
C GLU A 7 -3.90 10.00 11.08
N VAL A 8 -3.77 10.05 9.74
CA VAL A 8 -4.85 9.68 8.83
C VAL A 8 -5.16 8.18 8.94
N GLY A 9 -4.13 7.33 9.09
CA GLY A 9 -4.32 5.89 9.32
C GLY A 9 -5.16 5.60 10.55
N ALA A 10 -4.85 6.25 11.69
CA ALA A 10 -5.60 6.10 12.93
C ALA A 10 -7.05 6.59 12.81
N GLN A 11 -7.28 7.70 12.09
CA GLN A 11 -8.64 8.20 11.83
C GLN A 11 -9.45 7.23 10.97
N ILE A 12 -8.84 6.66 9.93
CA ILE A 12 -9.48 5.64 9.08
C ILE A 12 -9.80 4.38 9.90
N GLU A 13 -8.83 3.89 10.66
CA GLU A 13 -8.98 2.70 11.50
C GLU A 13 -10.12 2.87 12.51
N ALA A 14 -10.20 4.01 13.19
CA ALA A 14 -11.29 4.31 14.12
C ALA A 14 -12.67 4.19 13.45
N ARG A 15 -12.82 4.70 12.22
CA ARG A 15 -14.08 4.60 11.46
C ARG A 15 -14.36 3.21 10.92
N LEU A 16 -13.34 2.40 10.65
CA LEU A 16 -13.52 1.00 10.27
C LEU A 16 -13.93 0.14 11.46
N LYS A 17 -13.38 0.43 12.66
CA LYS A 17 -13.74 -0.26 13.91
C LYS A 17 -15.21 -0.13 14.29
N GLU A 18 -15.88 0.97 13.92
CA GLU A 18 -17.33 1.13 14.09
C GLU A 18 -18.16 0.05 13.37
N LYS A 19 -17.58 -0.63 12.37
CA LYS A 19 -18.23 -1.70 11.60
C LYS A 19 -17.83 -3.10 12.06
N VAL A 20 -16.94 -3.21 13.04
CA VAL A 20 -16.49 -4.50 13.57
C VAL A 20 -17.60 -5.08 14.45
N PRO A 21 -18.04 -6.34 14.20
CA PRO A 21 -19.06 -6.97 15.02
C PRO A 21 -18.66 -7.06 16.49
N GLU A 22 -19.63 -6.95 17.39
CA GLU A 22 -19.39 -7.10 18.82
C GLU A 22 -18.77 -8.47 19.14
N GLY A 23 -17.74 -8.49 19.98
CA GLY A 23 -17.01 -9.70 20.36
C GLY A 23 -15.97 -10.20 19.34
N ALA A 24 -15.80 -9.53 18.20
CA ALA A 24 -14.72 -9.84 17.26
C ALA A 24 -13.37 -9.29 17.73
N GLU A 25 -12.30 -10.06 17.50
CA GLU A 25 -10.92 -9.64 17.73
C GLU A 25 -10.35 -8.91 16.51
N VAL A 26 -9.67 -7.79 16.74
CA VAL A 26 -8.95 -7.05 15.69
C VAL A 26 -7.46 -7.33 15.84
N SER A 27 -6.81 -7.77 14.78
CA SER A 27 -5.36 -8.02 14.79
C SER A 27 -4.57 -6.75 15.07
N GLU A 28 -3.63 -6.82 16.01
CA GLU A 28 -2.67 -5.75 16.33
C GLU A 28 -1.43 -5.77 15.42
N SER A 29 -1.30 -6.79 14.55
CA SER A 29 -0.17 -6.91 13.63
C SER A 29 -0.20 -5.80 12.59
N THR A 30 0.87 -5.00 12.49
CA THR A 30 1.02 -3.94 11.47
C THR A 30 1.08 -4.47 10.04
N PHE A 31 1.30 -5.78 9.87
CA PHE A 31 1.30 -6.45 8.57
C PHE A 31 -0.08 -6.94 8.14
N GLU A 32 -1.02 -7.05 9.08
CA GLU A 32 -2.41 -7.45 8.82
C GLU A 32 -3.36 -6.25 8.88
N THR A 33 -3.06 -5.29 9.76
CA THR A 33 -3.82 -4.07 10.00
C THR A 33 -2.95 -2.84 9.69
N GLY A 34 -3.45 -1.94 8.84
CA GLY A 34 -2.78 -0.69 8.51
C GLY A 34 -2.69 -0.42 7.00
N TRP A 35 -1.67 0.33 6.60
CA TRP A 35 -1.42 0.66 5.20
C TRP A 35 -0.76 -0.52 4.47
N ASP A 36 -1.25 -0.84 3.27
CA ASP A 36 -0.62 -1.84 2.39
C ASP A 36 0.64 -1.29 1.69
N ASN A 37 1.47 -2.16 1.11
CA ASN A 37 2.71 -1.86 0.39
C ASN A 37 3.73 -1.07 1.23
N GLN A 38 3.93 -1.52 2.47
CA GLN A 38 4.97 -1.00 3.34
C GLN A 38 6.34 -1.62 3.04
N VAL A 39 7.41 -0.83 3.16
CA VAL A 39 8.79 -1.30 3.10
C VAL A 39 9.56 -0.83 4.33
N LEU A 40 10.31 -1.74 4.96
CA LEU A 40 11.24 -1.39 6.03
C LEU A 40 12.55 -0.89 5.41
N SER A 41 12.84 0.40 5.59
CA SER A 41 14.15 0.95 5.26
C SER A 41 15.13 0.63 6.38
N LEU A 42 16.09 -0.26 6.12
CA LEU A 42 17.12 -0.61 7.11
C LEU A 42 18.06 0.56 7.42
N SER A 43 18.31 1.44 6.45
CA SER A 43 19.16 2.62 6.64
C SER A 43 18.49 3.72 7.46
N GLU A 44 17.16 3.87 7.31
CA GLU A 44 16.39 4.91 8.00
C GLU A 44 15.69 4.38 9.26
N GLY A 45 15.71 3.06 9.50
CA GLY A 45 15.08 2.40 10.65
C GLY A 45 13.57 2.59 10.73
N LYS A 46 12.90 2.82 9.59
CA LYS A 46 11.49 3.22 9.51
C LYS A 46 10.74 2.48 8.41
N LEU A 47 9.44 2.31 8.61
CA LEU A 47 8.51 1.81 7.60
C LEU A 47 8.04 2.96 6.69
N PHE A 48 8.05 2.72 5.39
CA PHE A 48 7.52 3.63 4.37
C PHE A 48 6.35 2.99 3.65
N VAL A 49 5.26 3.74 3.48
CA VAL A 49 4.18 3.36 2.55
C VAL A 49 4.62 3.73 1.13
N MET A 50 4.51 2.79 0.20
CA MET A 50 4.96 2.94 -1.18
C MET A 50 3.78 2.90 -2.15
N LEU A 51 3.85 3.68 -3.22
CA LEU A 51 2.84 3.63 -4.27
C LEU A 51 3.11 2.46 -5.20
N LYS A 52 2.20 1.49 -5.23
CA LYS A 52 2.29 0.33 -6.12
C LYS A 52 1.76 0.65 -7.51
N TYR A 53 2.60 0.50 -8.52
CA TYR A 53 2.23 0.63 -9.92
C TYR A 53 2.09 -0.76 -10.55
N LYS A 54 0.95 -1.06 -11.16
CA LYS A 54 0.63 -2.36 -11.80
C LYS A 54 0.33 -2.17 -13.28
N LEU A 55 0.95 -3.00 -14.11
CA LEU A 55 0.68 -3.10 -15.55
C LEU A 55 0.26 -4.53 -15.90
N ALA A 56 -0.88 -4.68 -16.56
CA ALA A 56 -1.38 -5.98 -17.01
C ALA A 56 -1.48 -6.01 -18.54
N TYR A 57 -1.05 -7.10 -19.17
CA TYR A 57 -1.09 -7.28 -20.61
C TYR A 57 -1.37 -8.73 -21.02
N ARG A 58 -1.95 -8.94 -22.20
CA ARG A 58 -2.04 -10.27 -22.83
C ARG A 58 -0.87 -10.43 -23.78
N ALA A 59 -0.06 -11.47 -23.59
CA ALA A 59 1.02 -11.76 -24.54
C ALA A 59 0.43 -12.30 -25.85
N LYS A 60 1.02 -11.94 -26.99
CA LYS A 60 0.74 -12.61 -28.26
C LYS A 60 1.33 -14.03 -28.23
N LYS A 61 0.54 -15.01 -28.64
CA LYS A 61 0.98 -16.37 -28.90
C LYS A 61 1.72 -16.43 -30.25
N LYS A 62 2.44 -17.53 -30.50
CA LYS A 62 3.11 -17.78 -31.79
C LYS A 62 2.15 -17.78 -32.99
N ASN A 63 0.88 -18.15 -32.79
CA ASN A 63 -0.16 -18.16 -33.82
C ASN A 63 -0.80 -16.77 -34.05
N GLY A 64 -0.31 -15.70 -33.42
CA GLY A 64 -0.82 -14.34 -33.58
C GLY A 64 -2.00 -13.97 -32.67
N GLU A 65 -2.67 -14.94 -32.05
CA GLU A 65 -3.75 -14.69 -31.08
C GLU A 65 -3.21 -14.18 -29.75
N MET A 66 -4.06 -13.50 -28.97
CA MET A 66 -3.73 -13.13 -27.59
C MET A 66 -3.87 -14.32 -26.64
N ALA A 67 -2.99 -14.40 -25.64
CA ALA A 67 -3.11 -15.34 -24.54
C ALA A 67 -4.42 -15.11 -23.76
N LYS A 68 -5.04 -16.19 -23.29
CA LYS A 68 -6.27 -16.13 -22.48
C LYS A 68 -6.02 -15.39 -21.16
N ASN A 69 -4.87 -15.64 -20.55
CA ASN A 69 -4.49 -15.08 -19.25
C ASN A 69 -3.72 -13.75 -19.40
N LEU A 70 -3.86 -12.89 -18.40
CA LEU A 70 -3.07 -11.67 -18.26
C LEU A 70 -1.73 -11.99 -17.60
N ASN A 71 -0.66 -11.45 -18.17
CA ASN A 71 0.61 -11.27 -17.49
C ASN A 71 0.56 -9.96 -16.71
N ARG A 72 1.26 -9.91 -15.57
CA ARG A 72 1.33 -8.74 -14.71
C ARG A 72 2.77 -8.38 -14.45
N LEU A 73 3.07 -7.10 -14.56
CA LEU A 73 4.31 -6.47 -14.12
C LEU A 73 3.94 -5.45 -13.04
N GLU A 74 4.79 -5.29 -12.04
CA GLU A 74 4.57 -4.33 -10.97
C GLU A 74 5.88 -3.76 -10.44
N THR A 75 5.79 -2.54 -9.91
CA THR A 75 6.88 -1.85 -9.22
C THR A 75 6.33 -0.97 -8.10
N ASN A 76 7.19 -0.55 -7.17
CA ASN A 76 6.85 0.32 -6.04
C ASN A 76 7.66 1.62 -6.13
N VAL A 77 7.02 2.76 -5.83
CA VAL A 77 7.65 4.09 -5.91
C VAL A 77 7.65 4.76 -4.53
N LYS A 78 8.83 5.21 -4.07
CA LYS A 78 8.98 6.00 -2.83
C LYS A 78 8.43 7.40 -3.06
N MET A 79 7.62 7.90 -2.15
CA MET A 79 7.12 9.28 -2.20
C MET A 79 8.16 10.23 -1.62
N SER A 80 8.51 11.29 -2.36
CA SER A 80 9.38 12.37 -1.87
C SER A 80 8.65 13.36 -0.96
N PHE A 81 7.34 13.47 -1.10
CA PHE A 81 6.49 14.40 -0.36
C PHE A 81 5.27 13.66 0.20
N CYS A 82 4.73 14.15 1.31
CA CYS A 82 3.52 13.59 1.93
C CYS A 82 2.33 13.77 0.98
N PRO A 83 1.53 12.71 0.70
CA PRO A 83 0.34 12.84 -0.14
C PRO A 83 -0.78 13.65 0.51
N PHE A 84 -0.72 13.90 1.82
CA PHE A 84 -1.75 14.63 2.56
C PHE A 84 -1.44 16.11 2.74
N CYS A 85 -0.19 16.45 3.09
CA CYS A 85 0.19 17.83 3.41
C CYS A 85 1.30 18.42 2.52
N GLY A 86 1.89 17.62 1.62
CA GLY A 86 2.96 18.08 0.73
C GLY A 86 4.33 18.27 1.39
N GLU A 87 4.46 18.05 2.70
CA GLU A 87 5.74 18.14 3.42
C GLU A 87 6.75 17.09 2.93
N SER A 88 8.02 17.48 2.82
CA SER A 88 9.11 16.58 2.41
C SER A 88 9.24 15.37 3.35
N GLN A 89 9.41 14.19 2.76
CA GLN A 89 9.62 12.89 3.44
C GLN A 89 11.09 12.43 3.39
N GLY A 90 11.99 13.33 3.01
CA GLY A 90 13.44 13.13 3.09
C GLY A 90 13.94 13.01 4.52
#